data_AF-A0A316ZIQ5-F1
#
_entry.id   AF-A0A316ZIQ5-F1
#
_cell.length_a   1.000
_cell.length_b   1.000
_cell.length_c   1.000
_cell.angle_alpha   90.00
_cell.angle_beta   90.00
_cell.angle_gamma   90.00
#
_symmetry.space_group_name_H-M   'P 1'
#
loop_
_entity.id
_entity.type
_entity.pdbx_description
1 polymer ?
#
loop_
_entity_poly.entity_id
_entity_poly.type
_entity_poly.pdbx_seq_one_letter_code
_entity_poly.pdbx_strand_id
1 'polypeptide(L)' 'MVSFNCEACNDAVKKPKLEQHYARCWAPFTCLDCSVQFGSSAEWKGHTSCISEAQKYERRCVRG' A
#
# COMPACT_ATOMS: atom_id res chain seq x y z
N MET A 1 -9.32 7.58 1.17
CA MET A 1 -7.93 7.88 1.58
C MET A 1 -7.25 6.55 1.81
N VAL A 2 -6.13 6.27 1.13
CA VAL A 2 -5.39 5.00 1.27
C VAL A 2 -4.57 4.99 2.57
N SER A 3 -4.54 3.84 3.25
CA SER A 3 -3.76 3.59 4.45
C SER A 3 -2.57 2.69 4.11
N PHE A 4 -1.39 3.04 4.60
CA PHE A 4 -0.18 2.25 4.41
C PHE A 4 0.28 1.68 5.75
N ASN A 5 0.72 0.44 5.77
CA ASN A 5 1.33 -0.21 6.90
C ASN A 5 2.85 -0.17 6.76
N CYS A 6 3.58 0.28 7.77
CA CYS A 6 5.04 0.19 7.78
C CYS A 6 5.48 -1.12 8.45
N GLU A 7 6.33 -1.93 7.81
CA GLU A 7 6.79 -3.19 8.42
C GLU A 7 7.74 -3.00 9.60
N ALA A 8 8.45 -1.88 9.67
CA ALA A 8 9.38 -1.60 10.76
C ALA A 8 8.70 -1.04 12.02
N CYS A 9 7.58 -0.30 11.87
CA CYS A 9 6.81 0.20 13.02
C CYS A 9 5.53 -0.60 13.29
N ASN A 10 5.12 -1.46 12.37
CA ASN A 10 3.83 -2.17 12.41
C ASN A 10 2.63 -1.23 12.65
N ASP A 11 2.73 0.02 12.18
CA ASP A 11 1.72 1.06 12.37
C ASP A 11 1.12 1.51 11.04
N ALA A 12 -0.18 1.84 11.07
CA ALA A 12 -0.94 2.29 9.91
C ALA A 12 -0.77 3.81 9.72
N VAL A 13 0.11 4.19 8.80
CA VAL A 13 0.44 5.58 8.49
C VAL A 13 -0.42 6.10 7.34
N LYS A 14 -1.01 7.28 7.54
CA LYS A 14 -1.77 8.02 6.52
C LYS A 14 -0.82 8.88 5.68
N LYS A 15 -1.18 9.14 4.41
CA LYS A 15 -0.42 10.00 3.46
C LYS A 15 0.29 11.24 4.05
N PRO A 16 -0.35 12.15 4.81
CA PRO A 16 0.34 13.34 5.32
C PRO A 16 1.47 13.03 6.32
N LYS A 17 1.40 11.88 7.00
CA LYS A 17 2.45 11.42 7.93
C LYS A 17 3.44 10.45 7.28
N LEU A 18 3.11 9.91 6.11
CA LEU A 18 3.91 8.94 5.38
C LEU A 18 5.25 9.53 4.92
N GLU A 19 5.25 10.78 4.45
CA GLU A 19 6.47 11.46 4.01
C GLU A 19 7.49 11.64 5.14
N GLN A 20 7.03 12.06 6.32
CA GLN A 20 7.89 12.15 7.52
C GLN A 20 8.31 10.77 8.03
N HIS A 21 7.41 9.78 7.99
CA HIS A 21 7.71 8.43 8.44
C HIS A 21 8.74 7.76 7.55
N TYR A 22 8.63 7.93 6.23
CA TYR A 22 9.60 7.40 5.26
C TYR A 22 11.00 7.92 5.58
N ALA A 23 11.16 9.22 5.82
CA ALA A 23 12.45 9.82 6.14
C ALA A 23 13.10 9.29 7.43
N ARG A 24 12.31 8.78 8.39
CA ARG A 24 12.81 8.19 9.64
C ARG A 24 13.05 6.69 9.57
N CYS A 25 12.20 5.97 8.83
CA CYS A 25 12.11 4.53 8.94
C CYS A 25 12.86 3.80 7.82
N TRP A 26 12.93 4.39 6.62
CA TRP A 26 13.52 3.78 5.40
C TRP A 26 13.08 2.32 5.16
N ALA A 27 11.89 1.99 5.63
CA ALA A 27 11.33 0.64 5.57
C ALA A 27 10.31 0.54 4.43
N PRO A 28 10.03 -0.67 3.94
CA PRO A 28 8.97 -0.90 2.98
C PRO A 28 7.59 -0.62 3.60
N PHE A 29 6.68 -0.13 2.76
CA PHE A 29 5.30 0.16 3.14
C PHE A 29 4.34 -0.71 2.36
N THR A 30 3.41 -1.35 3.05
CA THR A 30 2.39 -2.19 2.43
C THR A 30 1.06 -1.46 2.42
N CYS A 31 0.46 -1.30 1.25
CA CYS A 31 -0.90 -0.77 1.14
C CYS A 31 -1.89 -1.81 1.69
N LEU A 32 -2.69 -1.42 2.69
CA LEU A 32 -3.64 -2.34 3.33
C LEU A 32 -4.84 -2.69 2.45
N ASP A 33 -5.14 -1.86 1.46
CA ASP A 33 -6.30 -2.01 0.59
C ASP A 33 -6.00 -2.90 -0.63
N CYS A 34 -4.74 -2.89 -1.08
CA CYS A 34 -4.26 -3.59 -2.26
C CYS A 34 -3.22 -4.67 -1.95
N SER A 35 -2.77 -4.78 -0.70
CA SER A 35 -1.73 -5.71 -0.23
C SER A 35 -0.42 -5.64 -1.02
N VAL A 36 -0.15 -4.50 -1.68
CA VAL A 36 1.08 -4.26 -2.43
C VAL A 36 2.13 -3.66 -1.51
N GLN A 37 3.32 -4.24 -1.51
CA GLN A 37 4.49 -3.70 -0.82
C GLN A 37 5.25 -2.75 -1.74
N PHE A 38 5.51 -1.54 -1.24
CA PHE A 38 6.26 -0.49 -1.90
C PHE A 38 7.61 -0.31 -1.20
N GLY A 39 8.70 -0.57 -1.93
CA GLY A 39 10.07 -0.38 -1.44
C GLY A 39 10.64 1.02 -1.69
N SER A 40 10.00 1.82 -2.55
CA SER A 40 10.52 3.12 -3.01
C SER A 40 9.53 4.26 -2.75
N SER A 41 10.06 5.44 -2.45
CA SER A 41 9.26 6.67 -2.22
C SER A 41 8.47 7.16 -3.43
N ALA A 42 8.95 6.86 -4.64
CA ALA A 42 8.26 7.22 -5.87
C ALA A 42 6.94 6.45 -6.05
N GLU A 43 6.93 5.16 -5.70
CA GLU A 43 5.80 4.25 -5.96
C GLU A 43 4.57 4.60 -5.13
N TRP A 44 4.74 4.80 -3.81
CA TRP A 44 3.62 5.14 -2.94
C TRP A 44 3.16 6.61 -3.07
N LYS A 45 4.01 7.52 -3.56
CA LYS A 45 3.59 8.90 -3.88
C LYS A 45 2.59 8.95 -5.03
N GLY A 46 2.80 8.14 -6.06
CA GLY A 46 1.88 7.96 -7.18
C GLY A 46 0.64 7.13 -6.82
N HIS A 47 0.70 6.36 -5.74
CA HIS A 47 -0.39 5.51 -5.28
C HIS A 47 -1.48 6.32 -4.55
N THR A 48 -2.31 7.02 -5.32
CA THR A 48 -3.37 7.89 -4.78
C THR A 48 -4.76 7.26 -4.75
N SER A 49 -4.97 6.24 -5.57
CA SER A 49 -6.19 5.45 -5.66
C SER A 49 -5.78 4.00 -5.78
N CYS A 50 -6.17 3.14 -4.83
CA CYS A 50 -6.13 1.70 -5.03
C CYS A 50 -7.13 1.40 -6.14
N ILE A 51 -6.65 1.33 -7.39
CA ILE A 51 -7.49 0.91 -8.49
C ILE A 51 -7.67 -0.59 -8.32
N SER A 52 -8.86 -0.93 -7.85
CA SER A 52 -9.48 -2.26 -7.77
C SER A 52 -9.49 -3.04 -9.11
N GLU A 53 -8.79 -2.61 -10.17
CA GLU A 53 -8.86 -3.26 -11.49
C GLU A 53 -8.15 -4.60 -11.54
N ALA A 54 -7.08 -4.81 -10.76
CA ALA A 54 -6.42 -6.12 -10.74
C ALA A 54 -7.24 -7.19 -9.97
N GLN A 55 -8.12 -6.79 -9.04
CA GLN A 55 -9.00 -7.72 -8.31
C GLN A 55 -10.34 -7.97 -9.01
N LYS A 56 -10.57 -7.44 -10.23
CA LYS A 56 -11.74 -7.81 -11.05
C LYS A 56 -11.58 -9.14 -11.79
N TYR A 57 -10.37 -9.72 -11.81
CA TYR A 57 -10.08 -10.93 -12.60
C TYR A 57 -9.44 -12.07 -11.79
N GLU A 58 -9.69 -12.17 -10.49
CA GLU A 58 -9.43 -13.41 -9.78
C GLU A 58 -10.66 -13.85 -8.99
N ARG A 59 -11.21 -14.99 -9.41
CA ARG A 59 -12.32 -15.75 -8.80
C ARG A 59 -13.75 -15.45 -9.28
N ARG A 60 -13.91 -15.21 -10.59
CA ARG A 60 -14.94 -16.00 -11.31
C ARG A 60 -14.23 -17.23 -11.88
N CYS A 61 -14.83 -18.41 -11.68
CA CYS A 61 -14.45 -19.72 -12.21
C CYS A 61 -13.54 -20.57 -11.30
N VAL A 62 -14.16 -21.26 -10.34
CA VAL A 62 -14.34 -22.71 -10.54
C VAL A 62 -15.78 -23.04 -10.16
N ARG A 63 -16.58 -23.34 -11.18
CA ARG A 63 -17.83 -24.10 -11.04
C ARG A 63 -17.42 -25.57 -11.04
N GLY A 64 -17.88 -26.30 -10.04
CA GLY A 64 -17.75 -27.75 -9.91
C GLY A 64 -18.41 -28.15 -8.60
#